data_AF-A0A976EGI3-F1
#
_entry.id   AF-A0A976EGI3-F1
#
_cell.length_a   1.000
_cell.length_b   1.000
_cell.length_c   1.000
_cell.angle_alpha   90.00
_cell.angle_beta   90.00
_cell.angle_gamma   90.00
#
_symmetry.space_group_name_H-M   'P 1'
#
loop_
_entity.id
_entity.type
_entity.pdbx_description
1 polymer ?
#
loop_
_entity_poly.entity_id
_entity_poly.type
_entity_poly.pdbx_seq_one_letter_code
_entity_poly.pdbx_strand_id
1 'polypeptide(L)'
;MSEKKIQSGALLGVYPPDENVERYYSVASISATELVLVIKRTGVCSHFLGNLAEGSGFEAFVKPNPTFYCPVDDKPVLMIANGTGIAPFLGMQSSKSVLYWGGRHWTDFELFSNYCNTPNVVFSREKELVYVQDLLLKREVEVVNLLSSGGTVMICGSLTMLSGVMEVLGKITASHQLPSVDELKKQGRILADCY
;
A
#
# COMPACT_ATOMS: atom_id res chain seq x y z
N MET A 1 -19.36 -1.28 -25.28
CA MET A 1 -18.15 -0.64 -24.74
C MET A 1 -17.68 -1.53 -23.60
N SER A 2 -16.44 -2.03 -23.63
CA SER A 2 -15.89 -2.81 -22.51
C SER A 2 -15.86 -1.90 -21.28
N GLU A 3 -16.60 -2.27 -20.22
CA GLU A 3 -16.45 -1.62 -18.92
C GLU A 3 -14.98 -1.73 -18.52
N LYS A 4 -14.31 -0.57 -18.36
CA LYS A 4 -12.94 -0.55 -17.87
C LYS A 4 -12.97 -1.06 -16.43
N LYS A 5 -12.52 -2.30 -16.23
CA LYS A 5 -12.39 -2.92 -14.92
C LYS A 5 -11.46 -2.07 -14.06
N ILE A 6 -11.93 -1.68 -12.88
CA ILE A 6 -11.13 -0.93 -11.89
C ILE A 6 -10.05 -1.88 -11.36
N GLN A 7 -8.82 -1.39 -11.27
CA GLN A 7 -7.67 -2.18 -10.83
C GLN A 7 -7.17 -1.67 -9.48
N SER A 8 -6.69 -2.59 -8.64
CA SER A 8 -6.02 -2.25 -7.39
C SER A 8 -4.86 -1.29 -7.66
N GLY A 9 -4.71 -0.26 -6.82
CA GLY A 9 -3.72 0.81 -7.02
C GLY A 9 -4.26 2.04 -7.74
N ALA A 10 -5.42 1.93 -8.42
CA ALA A 10 -6.15 3.10 -8.89
C ALA A 10 -6.70 3.90 -7.71
N LEU A 11 -7.07 5.15 -7.98
CA LEU A 11 -7.65 6.05 -7.00
C LEU A 11 -9.15 6.23 -7.27
N LEU A 12 -9.96 6.21 -6.22
CA LEU A 12 -11.35 6.64 -6.24
C LEU A 12 -11.41 8.11 -5.81
N GLY A 13 -11.81 8.97 -6.72
CA GLY A 13 -12.12 10.37 -6.45
C GLY A 13 -13.54 10.50 -5.93
N VAL A 14 -13.71 11.17 -4.78
CA VAL A 14 -14.99 11.40 -4.12
C VAL A 14 -15.14 12.88 -3.82
N TYR A 15 -16.32 13.43 -4.11
CA TYR A 15 -16.72 14.76 -3.67
C TYR A 15 -17.57 14.62 -2.40
N PRO A 16 -17.15 15.18 -1.25
CA PRO A 16 -18.06 15.26 -0.12
C PRO A 16 -19.24 16.19 -0.45
N PRO A 17 -20.41 15.97 0.18
CA PRO A 17 -21.50 16.94 0.13
C PRO A 17 -20.99 18.33 0.51
N ASP A 18 -21.42 19.33 -0.25
CA ASP A 18 -21.15 20.75 -0.01
C ASP A 18 -19.68 21.19 -0.15
N GLU A 19 -18.76 20.35 -0.66
CA GLU A 19 -17.43 20.79 -1.12
C GLU A 19 -17.22 20.53 -2.61
N ASN A 20 -16.60 21.48 -3.29
CA ASN A 20 -16.17 21.34 -4.69
C ASN A 20 -14.72 20.83 -4.82
N VAL A 21 -14.20 20.17 -3.79
CA VAL A 21 -12.82 19.65 -3.76
C VAL A 21 -12.88 18.14 -3.60
N GLU A 22 -12.36 17.43 -4.59
CA GLU A 22 -12.30 15.98 -4.53
C GLU A 22 -11.23 15.49 -3.54
N ARG A 23 -11.48 14.31 -2.99
CA ARG A 23 -10.48 13.53 -2.25
C ARG A 23 -10.29 12.18 -2.91
N TYR A 24 -9.03 11.75 -2.95
CA TYR A 24 -8.63 10.50 -3.56
C TYR A 24 -8.38 9.45 -2.49
N TYR A 25 -8.89 8.25 -2.73
CA TYR A 25 -8.69 7.08 -1.88
C TYR A 25 -8.15 5.92 -2.71
N SER A 26 -7.07 5.28 -2.27
CA SER A 26 -6.52 4.10 -2.96
C SER A 26 -7.52 2.94 -2.90
N VAL A 27 -7.71 2.29 -4.04
CA VAL A 27 -8.68 1.21 -4.22
C VAL A 27 -7.99 -0.15 -4.17
N ALA A 28 -8.60 -1.10 -3.46
CA ALA A 28 -8.40 -2.52 -3.69
C ALA A 28 -9.56 -3.08 -4.53
N SER A 29 -9.26 -3.71 -5.66
CA SER A 29 -10.23 -4.54 -6.38
C SER A 29 -10.10 -5.97 -5.87
N ILE A 30 -11.11 -6.42 -5.12
CA ILE A 30 -11.17 -7.78 -4.55
C ILE A 30 -11.78 -8.75 -5.57
N SER A 31 -12.81 -8.29 -6.28
CA SER A 31 -13.46 -9.04 -7.34
C SER A 31 -13.89 -8.11 -8.48
N ALA A 32 -14.63 -8.64 -9.47
CA ALA A 32 -15.17 -7.82 -10.55
C ALA A 32 -16.23 -6.81 -10.08
N THR A 33 -16.85 -7.05 -8.92
CA THR A 33 -17.97 -6.26 -8.38
C THR A 33 -17.70 -5.71 -6.98
N GLU A 34 -16.55 -6.04 -6.38
CA GLU A 34 -16.20 -5.64 -5.02
C GLU A 34 -14.92 -4.81 -5.01
N LEU A 35 -15.06 -3.59 -4.49
CA LEU A 35 -13.96 -2.69 -4.18
C LEU A 35 -13.91 -2.45 -2.68
N VAL A 36 -12.69 -2.37 -2.14
CA VAL A 36 -12.43 -2.04 -0.74
C VAL A 36 -11.63 -0.76 -0.65
N LEU A 37 -12.04 0.12 0.26
CA LEU A 37 -11.32 1.33 0.67
C LEU A 37 -10.96 1.21 2.14
N VAL A 38 -9.79 1.72 2.53
CA VAL A 38 -9.39 1.82 3.94
C VAL A 38 -9.31 3.31 4.31
N ILE A 39 -10.27 3.77 5.11
CA ILE A 39 -10.49 5.21 5.33
C ILE A 39 -10.21 5.57 6.79
N LYS A 40 -9.30 6.53 6.99
CA LYS A 40 -9.08 7.13 8.31
C LYS A 40 -9.90 8.41 8.46
N ARG A 41 -10.84 8.41 9.42
CA ARG A 41 -11.77 9.51 9.69
C ARG A 41 -11.05 10.71 10.29
N THR A 42 -10.71 11.69 9.46
CA THR A 42 -9.90 12.86 9.84
C THR A 42 -10.38 14.19 9.26
N GLY A 43 -11.19 14.16 8.19
CA GLY A 43 -11.73 15.34 7.54
C GLY A 43 -13.11 15.09 6.92
N VAL A 44 -13.68 16.09 6.27
CA VAL A 44 -15.09 16.10 5.80
C VAL A 44 -15.41 14.88 4.93
N CYS A 45 -14.66 14.65 3.85
CA CYS A 45 -14.89 13.49 2.96
C CYS A 45 -14.80 12.13 3.69
N SER A 46 -13.82 11.96 4.58
CA SER A 46 -13.68 10.71 5.33
C SER A 46 -14.80 10.49 6.37
N HIS A 47 -15.39 11.58 6.90
CA HIS A 47 -16.54 11.48 7.79
C HIS A 47 -17.81 11.19 7.00
N PHE A 48 -18.00 11.83 5.84
CA PHE A 48 -19.08 11.54 4.90
C PHE A 48 -19.10 10.05 4.56
N LEU A 49 -17.98 9.52 4.04
CA LEU A 49 -17.86 8.10 3.68
C LEU A 49 -18.05 7.18 4.89
N GLY A 50 -17.49 7.54 6.05
CA GLY A 50 -17.62 6.75 7.28
C GLY A 50 -18.98 6.80 7.96
N ASN A 51 -19.92 7.63 7.48
CA ASN A 51 -21.29 7.75 8.00
C ASN A 51 -22.34 7.20 7.03
N LEU A 52 -21.93 6.71 5.85
CA LEU A 52 -22.83 6.08 4.89
C LEU A 52 -23.46 4.82 5.51
N ALA A 53 -24.77 4.69 5.37
CA ALA A 53 -25.48 3.49 5.77
C ALA A 53 -25.21 2.36 4.76
N GLU A 54 -25.25 1.12 5.21
CA GLU A 54 -25.20 -0.04 4.30
C GLU A 54 -26.30 0.05 3.25
N GLY A 55 -25.96 -0.26 1.99
CA GLY A 55 -26.84 -0.13 0.84
C GLY A 55 -27.02 1.28 0.28
N SER A 56 -26.45 2.32 0.93
CA SER A 56 -26.44 3.66 0.36
C SER A 56 -25.40 3.80 -0.76
N GLY A 57 -25.71 4.65 -1.75
CA GLY A 57 -24.80 5.00 -2.85
C GLY A 57 -24.21 6.40 -2.66
N PHE A 58 -23.09 6.66 -3.34
CA PHE A 58 -22.48 7.97 -3.44
C PHE A 58 -21.83 8.15 -4.81
N GLU A 59 -21.63 9.41 -5.22
CA GLU A 59 -20.94 9.72 -6.48
C GLU A 59 -19.43 9.60 -6.34
N ALA A 60 -18.82 8.94 -7.31
CA ALA A 60 -17.38 8.78 -7.37
C ALA A 60 -16.90 8.59 -8.81
N PHE A 61 -15.62 8.83 -9.03
CA PHE A 61 -14.97 8.58 -10.31
C PHE A 61 -13.61 7.90 -10.12
N VAL A 62 -13.18 7.17 -11.14
CA VAL A 62 -11.92 6.44 -11.09
C VAL A 62 -10.84 7.30 -11.73
N LYS A 63 -9.75 7.51 -11.00
CA LYS A 63 -8.53 8.12 -11.49
C LYS A 63 -7.45 7.03 -11.62
N PRO A 64 -7.02 6.69 -12.84
CA PRO A 64 -5.91 5.75 -13.05
C PRO A 64 -4.63 6.22 -12.37
N ASN A 65 -3.84 5.28 -11.85
CA ASN A 65 -2.54 5.52 -11.26
C ASN A 65 -1.48 4.64 -11.95
N PRO A 66 -1.07 4.98 -13.19
CA PRO A 66 -0.18 4.13 -14.00
C PRO A 66 1.19 3.88 -13.37
N THR A 67 1.58 4.69 -12.38
CA THR A 67 2.84 4.56 -11.65
C THR A 67 2.77 3.60 -10.46
N PHE A 68 1.60 3.06 -10.12
CA PHE A 68 1.40 2.24 -8.92
C PHE A 68 0.45 1.06 -9.15
N TYR A 69 0.70 0.30 -10.22
CA TYR A 69 0.09 -1.01 -10.44
C TYR A 69 1.10 -2.12 -10.17
N CYS A 70 0.61 -3.33 -9.89
CA CYS A 70 1.48 -4.50 -9.81
C CYS A 70 2.30 -4.64 -11.11
N PRO A 71 3.60 -4.96 -11.00
CA PRO A 71 4.37 -5.39 -12.15
C PRO A 71 3.69 -6.57 -12.85
N VAL A 72 3.74 -6.58 -14.18
CA VAL A 72 3.19 -7.66 -15.02
C VAL A 72 4.14 -8.83 -15.19
N ASP A 73 5.38 -8.69 -14.71
CA ASP A 73 6.38 -9.74 -14.80
C ASP A 73 6.25 -10.77 -13.67
N ASP A 74 6.94 -11.90 -13.82
CA ASP A 74 6.80 -13.04 -12.93
C ASP A 74 7.71 -12.96 -11.69
N LYS A 75 8.19 -11.75 -11.36
CA LYS A 75 9.22 -11.53 -10.34
C LYS A 75 8.61 -11.29 -8.95
N PRO A 76 9.39 -11.50 -7.87
CA PRO A 76 8.91 -11.24 -6.52
C PRO A 76 8.56 -9.76 -6.27
N VAL A 77 7.55 -9.51 -5.43
CA VAL A 77 7.11 -8.16 -5.06
C VAL A 77 7.09 -8.01 -3.53
N LEU A 78 7.74 -6.98 -3.02
CA LEU A 78 7.67 -6.59 -1.61
C LEU A 78 6.73 -5.40 -1.47
N MET A 79 5.61 -5.60 -0.81
CA MET A 79 4.61 -4.56 -0.53
C MET A 79 4.83 -4.04 0.89
N ILE A 80 5.04 -2.74 1.05
CA ILE A 80 5.33 -2.10 2.33
C ILE A 80 4.29 -1.01 2.58
N ALA A 81 3.54 -1.15 3.68
CA ALA A 81 2.51 -0.18 4.03
C ALA A 81 2.45 0.17 5.51
N ASN A 82 1.83 1.31 5.82
CA ASN A 82 1.35 1.60 7.17
C ASN A 82 -0.07 2.18 7.14
N GLY A 83 -0.84 1.91 8.19
CA GLY A 83 -2.21 2.40 8.32
C GLY A 83 -3.05 2.14 7.07
N THR A 84 -3.66 3.19 6.53
CA THR A 84 -4.53 3.13 5.33
C THR A 84 -3.79 2.80 4.04
N GLY A 85 -2.46 2.91 4.02
CA GLY A 85 -1.63 2.54 2.88
C GLY A 85 -1.70 1.06 2.50
N ILE A 86 -2.34 0.22 3.32
CA ILE A 86 -2.59 -1.18 2.96
C ILE A 86 -3.64 -1.35 1.87
N ALA A 87 -4.52 -0.36 1.69
CA ALA A 87 -5.69 -0.44 0.80
C ALA A 87 -5.38 -1.06 -0.58
N PRO A 88 -4.44 -0.55 -1.39
CA PRO A 88 -4.17 -1.14 -2.70
C PRO A 88 -3.67 -2.59 -2.60
N PHE A 89 -2.91 -2.91 -1.56
CA PHE A 89 -2.29 -4.23 -1.40
C PHE A 89 -3.28 -5.34 -1.07
N LEU A 90 -4.44 -5.02 -0.48
CA LEU A 90 -5.50 -6.00 -0.23
C LEU A 90 -5.94 -6.72 -1.53
N GLY A 91 -5.95 -6.00 -2.66
CA GLY A 91 -6.31 -6.55 -3.97
C GLY A 91 -5.12 -6.78 -4.92
N MET A 92 -3.88 -6.70 -4.45
CA MET A 92 -2.67 -6.93 -5.26
C MET A 92 -1.91 -8.21 -4.88
N GLN A 93 -2.24 -8.82 -3.74
CA GLN A 93 -1.52 -9.98 -3.21
C GLN A 93 -1.54 -11.17 -4.20
N SER A 94 -0.41 -11.87 -4.26
CA SER A 94 -0.19 -13.09 -5.01
C SER A 94 0.74 -14.04 -4.25
N SER A 95 0.96 -15.24 -4.78
CA SER A 95 1.94 -16.19 -4.22
C SER A 95 3.40 -15.69 -4.26
N LYS A 96 3.67 -14.60 -5.00
CA LYS A 96 5.00 -13.99 -5.17
C LYS A 96 5.17 -12.68 -4.42
N SER A 97 4.10 -12.22 -3.77
CA SER A 97 4.12 -11.00 -2.98
C SER A 97 4.36 -11.30 -1.52
N VAL A 98 5.17 -10.48 -0.87
CA VAL A 98 5.29 -10.44 0.58
C VAL A 98 4.77 -9.08 1.06
N LEU A 99 3.88 -9.08 2.05
CA LEU A 99 3.30 -7.86 2.62
C LEU A 99 3.90 -7.56 3.99
N TYR A 100 4.51 -6.39 4.12
CA TYR A 100 4.97 -5.79 5.37
C TYR A 100 4.02 -4.64 5.73
N TRP A 101 3.40 -4.69 6.90
CA TRP A 101 2.45 -3.67 7.33
C TRP A 101 2.72 -3.17 8.75
N GLY A 102 2.62 -1.85 8.94
CA GLY A 102 2.77 -1.19 10.24
C GLY A 102 1.48 -0.54 10.76
N GLY A 103 1.12 -0.87 11.99
CA GLY A 103 -0.03 -0.31 12.71
C GLY A 103 0.33 0.34 14.04
N ARG A 104 -0.68 0.82 14.78
CA ARG A 104 -0.49 1.18 16.20
C ARG A 104 -0.75 -0.03 17.08
N HIS A 105 -1.84 -0.73 16.84
CA HIS A 105 -2.31 -1.88 17.61
C HIS A 105 -2.74 -3.03 16.71
N TRP A 106 -2.79 -4.26 17.23
CA TRP A 106 -3.32 -5.42 16.48
C TRP A 106 -4.75 -5.17 15.97
N THR A 107 -5.58 -4.51 16.75
CA THR A 107 -6.96 -4.17 16.39
C THR A 107 -7.07 -3.28 15.15
N ASP A 108 -6.03 -2.51 14.82
CA ASP A 108 -5.98 -1.75 13.56
C ASP A 108 -5.85 -2.71 12.35
N PHE A 109 -5.11 -3.82 12.52
CA PHE A 109 -4.87 -4.82 11.47
C PHE A 109 -6.06 -5.75 11.28
N GLU A 110 -6.69 -6.15 12.39
CA GLU A 110 -7.78 -7.13 12.43
C GLU A 110 -8.91 -6.81 11.44
N LEU A 111 -9.21 -5.52 11.25
CA LEU A 111 -10.24 -5.00 10.34
C LEU A 111 -10.16 -5.51 8.89
N PHE A 112 -8.96 -5.84 8.40
CA PHE A 112 -8.74 -6.30 7.02
C PHE A 112 -7.93 -7.59 6.95
N SER A 113 -7.78 -8.29 8.08
CA SER A 113 -7.08 -9.56 8.18
C SER A 113 -7.65 -10.62 7.22
N ASN A 114 -8.96 -10.64 7.01
CA ASN A 114 -9.65 -11.57 6.09
C ASN A 114 -9.29 -11.35 4.61
N TYR A 115 -8.74 -10.19 4.26
CA TYR A 115 -8.26 -9.89 2.89
C TYR A 115 -6.76 -10.19 2.72
N CYS A 116 -6.09 -10.71 3.75
CA CYS A 116 -4.65 -10.95 3.75
C CYS A 116 -4.35 -12.44 3.86
N ASN A 117 -3.51 -12.96 2.96
CA ASN A 117 -3.16 -14.39 3.00
C ASN A 117 -2.12 -14.69 4.09
N THR A 118 -1.03 -13.91 4.17
CA THR A 118 0.02 -14.07 5.19
C THR A 118 0.85 -12.79 5.37
N PRO A 119 0.41 -11.84 6.21
CA PRO A 119 1.08 -10.56 6.36
C PRO A 119 2.16 -10.61 7.45
N ASN A 120 3.23 -9.84 7.27
CA ASN A 120 4.19 -9.53 8.32
C ASN A 120 3.81 -8.18 8.93
N VAL A 121 3.29 -8.21 10.15
CA VAL A 121 2.76 -7.02 10.81
C VAL A 121 3.64 -6.59 11.97
N VAL A 122 3.78 -5.28 12.15
CA VAL A 122 4.51 -4.64 13.26
C VAL A 122 3.70 -3.50 13.84
N PHE A 123 3.92 -3.19 15.11
CA PHE A 123 3.09 -2.26 15.86
C PHE A 123 3.90 -1.23 16.62
N SER A 124 3.46 0.02 16.52
CA SER A 124 4.12 1.18 17.14
C SER A 124 3.57 1.57 18.51
N ARG A 125 2.61 0.81 19.07
CA ARG A 125 2.04 1.06 20.41
C ARG A 125 1.73 -0.23 21.18
N GLU A 126 2.38 -1.33 20.80
CA GLU A 126 2.37 -2.57 21.57
C GLU A 126 3.61 -2.63 22.48
N LYS A 127 3.82 -3.76 23.17
CA LYS A 127 4.94 -3.94 24.12
C LYS A 127 6.31 -3.62 23.53
N GLU A 128 6.53 -3.97 22.27
CA GLU A 128 7.73 -3.60 21.51
C GLU A 128 7.36 -2.59 20.45
N LEU A 129 8.04 -1.44 20.45
CA LEU A 129 7.84 -0.37 19.46
C LEU A 129 8.60 -0.72 18.20
N VAL A 130 7.90 -1.24 17.19
CA VAL A 130 8.51 -1.68 15.93
C VAL A 130 7.80 -1.04 14.74
N TYR A 131 8.57 -0.50 13.82
CA TYR A 131 8.10 0.05 12.56
C TYR A 131 8.53 -0.82 11.36
N VAL A 132 7.94 -0.60 10.19
CA VAL A 132 8.21 -1.43 9.01
C VAL A 132 9.67 -1.36 8.54
N GLN A 133 10.35 -0.24 8.76
CA GLN A 133 11.77 -0.11 8.45
C GLN A 133 12.65 -0.98 9.38
N ASP A 134 12.21 -1.24 10.61
CA ASP A 134 12.89 -2.18 11.52
C ASP A 134 12.67 -3.63 11.04
N LEU A 135 11.47 -3.93 10.51
CA LEU A 135 11.17 -5.22 9.91
C LEU A 135 12.02 -5.49 8.66
N LEU A 136 12.30 -4.46 7.84
CA LEU A 136 13.20 -4.57 6.69
C LEU A 136 14.61 -4.99 7.11
N LEU A 137 15.15 -4.40 8.18
CA LEU A 137 16.46 -4.77 8.73
C LEU A 137 16.43 -6.20 9.32
N LYS A 138 15.38 -6.53 10.07
CA LYS A 138 15.23 -7.87 10.67
C LYS A 138 15.14 -8.98 9.60
N ARG A 139 14.56 -8.67 8.43
CA ARG A 139 14.42 -9.59 7.29
C ARG A 139 15.30 -9.19 6.11
N GLU A 140 16.47 -8.60 6.37
CA GLU A 140 17.37 -8.07 5.35
C GLU A 140 17.71 -9.08 4.25
N VAL A 141 17.93 -10.36 4.61
CA VAL A 141 18.20 -11.44 3.65
C VAL A 141 17.07 -11.60 2.63
N GLU A 142 15.81 -11.49 3.05
CA GLU A 142 14.66 -11.56 2.13
C GLU A 142 14.64 -10.36 1.17
N VAL A 143 14.92 -9.17 1.69
CA VAL A 143 14.99 -7.92 0.90
C VAL A 143 16.11 -8.01 -0.14
N VAL A 144 17.30 -8.46 0.26
CA VAL A 144 18.44 -8.64 -0.65
C VAL A 144 18.11 -9.67 -1.72
N ASN A 145 17.55 -10.82 -1.36
CA ASN A 145 17.19 -11.86 -2.34
C ASN A 145 16.17 -11.37 -3.36
N LEU A 146 15.16 -10.62 -2.91
CA LEU A 146 14.17 -10.00 -3.78
C LEU A 146 14.83 -9.01 -4.76
N LEU A 147 15.69 -8.12 -4.27
CA LEU A 147 16.38 -7.12 -5.09
C LEU A 147 17.39 -7.76 -6.07
N SER A 148 18.13 -8.79 -5.64
CA SER A 148 19.05 -9.54 -6.50
C SER A 148 18.32 -10.29 -7.61
N SER A 149 17.09 -10.76 -7.34
CA SER A 149 16.26 -11.50 -8.30
C SER A 149 15.49 -10.61 -9.28
N GLY A 150 15.78 -9.30 -9.30
CA GLY A 150 15.09 -8.37 -10.18
C GLY A 150 13.70 -7.93 -9.70
N GLY A 151 13.30 -8.29 -8.47
CA GLY A 151 11.99 -7.99 -7.89
C GLY A 151 11.73 -6.50 -7.67
N THR A 152 10.48 -6.19 -7.32
CA THR A 152 9.97 -4.82 -7.15
C THR A 152 9.57 -4.55 -5.70
N VAL A 153 9.90 -3.38 -5.18
CA VAL A 153 9.39 -2.88 -3.90
C VAL A 153 8.28 -1.85 -4.17
N MET A 154 7.11 -2.05 -3.58
CA MET A 154 5.97 -1.14 -3.66
C MET A 154 5.69 -0.57 -2.27
N ILE A 155 5.56 0.75 -2.15
CA ILE A 155 5.43 1.45 -0.87
C ILE A 155 4.16 2.31 -0.89
N CYS A 156 3.25 2.15 0.08
CA CYS A 156 2.04 2.96 0.18
C CYS A 156 1.73 3.35 1.63
N GLY A 157 1.35 4.60 1.88
CA GLY A 157 1.09 5.10 3.23
C GLY A 157 1.71 6.47 3.49
N SER A 158 2.25 6.71 4.68
CA SER A 158 2.74 8.05 5.05
C SER A 158 4.11 8.40 4.49
N LEU A 159 4.32 9.69 4.17
CA LEU A 159 5.64 10.23 3.76
C LEU A 159 6.75 9.97 4.80
N THR A 160 6.41 9.95 6.09
CA THR A 160 7.36 9.62 7.17
C THR A 160 7.83 8.17 7.06
N MET A 161 6.92 7.23 6.80
CA MET A 161 7.28 5.83 6.58
C MET A 161 8.13 5.68 5.33
N LEU A 162 7.73 6.34 4.23
CA LEU A 162 8.51 6.33 2.98
C LEU A 162 9.96 6.74 3.25
N SER A 163 10.18 7.84 3.97
CA SER A 163 11.52 8.33 4.28
C SER A 163 12.35 7.29 5.05
N GLY A 164 11.79 6.67 6.08
CA GLY A 164 12.49 5.64 6.87
C GLY A 164 12.77 4.36 6.08
N VAL A 165 11.81 3.90 5.28
CA VAL A 165 11.98 2.74 4.39
C VAL A 165 13.08 3.00 3.36
N MET A 166 13.08 4.18 2.75
CA MET A 166 14.07 4.58 1.75
C MET A 166 15.48 4.65 2.32
N GLU A 167 15.63 5.16 3.54
CA GLU A 167 16.91 5.17 4.26
C GLU A 167 17.44 3.75 4.50
N VAL A 168 16.59 2.86 5.01
CA VAL A 168 16.97 1.47 5.27
C VAL A 168 17.29 0.71 3.99
N LEU A 169 16.47 0.86 2.93
CA LEU A 169 16.78 0.28 1.62
C LEU A 169 18.12 0.81 1.09
N GLY A 170 18.42 2.10 1.27
CA GLY A 170 19.71 2.69 0.92
C GLY A 170 20.87 1.98 1.60
N LYS A 171 20.77 1.76 2.92
CA LYS A 171 21.77 1.01 3.70
C LYS A 171 21.93 -0.43 3.21
N ILE A 172 20.82 -1.15 3.01
CA ILE A 172 20.84 -2.54 2.53
C ILE A 172 21.50 -2.61 1.14
N THR A 173 21.09 -1.76 0.20
CA THR A 173 21.65 -1.77 -1.17
C THR A 173 23.15 -1.49 -1.17
N ALA A 174 23.62 -0.54 -0.36
CA ALA A 174 25.03 -0.22 -0.23
C ALA A 174 25.85 -1.37 0.37
N SER A 175 25.37 -1.98 1.46
CA SER A 175 26.05 -3.09 2.14
C SER A 175 26.22 -4.33 1.25
N HIS A 176 25.27 -4.57 0.34
CA HIS A 176 25.22 -5.75 -0.52
C HIS A 176 25.62 -5.50 -1.98
N GLN A 177 26.16 -4.31 -2.30
CA GLN A 177 26.56 -3.92 -3.67
C GLN A 177 25.44 -4.09 -4.71
N LEU A 178 24.20 -3.80 -4.30
CA LEU A 178 23.04 -3.77 -5.18
C LEU A 178 22.91 -2.39 -5.84
N PRO A 179 22.13 -2.26 -6.94
CA PRO A 179 21.79 -0.95 -7.48
C PRO A 179 21.24 -0.04 -6.39
N SER A 180 21.67 1.22 -6.42
CA SER A 180 21.19 2.24 -5.50
C SER A 180 19.67 2.40 -5.61
N VAL A 181 19.08 2.93 -4.55
CA VAL A 181 17.64 3.21 -4.50
C VAL A 181 17.18 4.11 -5.67
N ASP A 182 17.99 5.07 -6.10
CA ASP A 182 17.67 5.93 -7.25
C ASP A 182 17.73 5.19 -8.59
N GLU A 183 18.68 4.26 -8.75
CA GLU A 183 18.73 3.40 -9.94
C GLU A 183 17.54 2.44 -9.98
N LEU A 184 17.18 1.84 -8.85
CA LEU A 184 15.99 0.98 -8.75
C LEU A 184 14.70 1.74 -9.08
N LYS A 185 14.56 2.97 -8.62
CA LYS A 185 13.45 3.86 -9.02
C LYS A 185 13.41 4.11 -10.53
N LYS A 186 14.54 4.48 -11.13
CA LYS A 186 14.65 4.70 -12.59
C LYS A 186 14.32 3.45 -13.41
N GLN A 187 14.60 2.26 -12.85
CA GLN A 187 14.26 0.96 -13.43
C GLN A 187 12.80 0.55 -13.21
N GLY A 188 11.98 1.33 -12.50
CA GLY A 188 10.61 0.96 -12.14
C GLY A 188 10.51 -0.15 -11.11
N ARG A 189 11.58 -0.39 -10.34
CA ARG A 189 11.68 -1.45 -9.33
C ARG A 189 11.43 -0.97 -7.91
N ILE A 190 11.25 0.34 -7.72
CA ILE A 190 10.69 0.94 -6.51
C ILE A 190 9.53 1.83 -6.95
N LEU A 191 8.32 1.48 -6.53
CA LEU A 191 7.08 2.21 -6.79
C LEU A 191 6.56 2.77 -5.46
N ALA A 192 6.07 4.01 -5.45
CA ALA A 192 5.53 4.63 -4.24
C ALA A 192 4.25 5.43 -4.51
N ASP A 193 3.26 5.26 -3.66
CA ASP A 193 2.03 6.06 -3.57
C ASP A 193 1.84 6.48 -2.11
N CYS A 194 2.49 7.57 -1.71
CA CYS A 194 2.53 8.04 -0.32
C CYS A 194 2.06 9.50 -0.20
N TYR A 195 1.34 9.80 0.88
CA TYR A 195 0.71 11.10 1.16
C TYR A 195 0.78 11.47 2.65
#